data_AF-A0A2E3FCM6-F1
#
_entry.id   AF-A0A2E3FCM6-F1
#
_cell.length_a   1.000
_cell.length_b   1.000
_cell.length_c   1.000
_cell.angle_alpha   90.00
_cell.angle_beta   90.00
_cell.angle_gamma   90.00
#
_symmetry.space_group_name_H-M   'P 1'
#
loop_
_entity.id
_entity.type
_entity.pdbx_description
1 polymer ?
#
loop_
_entity_poly.entity_id
_entity_poly.type
_entity_poly.pdbx_seq_one_letter_code
_entity_poly.pdbx_strand_id
1 'polypeptide(L)'
;MQAISFSKLAIAGGIVLLLGSCDAPTNGQGGFQKQYVVARDALESGHYARASRAYGQLMQTAGPLRPRLQLEYAHSELRAGNYAEAARLASDLAENQKGQDRAAALSVQGTAQHELGLTMLQKGDAKSGKGLLTAAEKALSEVVKTHPDLDPLGSLAGRRAAIQARLKRL
;
A
#
# COMPACT_ATOMS: atom_id res chain seq x y z
N MET A 1 23.58 1.34 84.87
CA MET A 1 22.52 2.22 85.42
C MET A 1 21.49 2.46 84.33
N GLN A 2 20.22 2.11 84.60
CA GLN A 2 18.94 2.64 84.06
C GLN A 2 18.77 2.70 82.51
N ALA A 3 17.96 1.84 81.86
CA ALA A 3 16.48 1.84 81.75
C ALA A 3 15.91 3.22 81.32
N ILE A 4 15.09 3.39 80.27
CA ILE A 4 13.68 2.95 80.13
C ILE A 4 13.25 2.95 78.64
N SER A 5 12.20 2.17 78.38
CA SER A 5 11.60 1.72 77.12
C SER A 5 10.28 2.46 76.76
N PHE A 6 9.76 2.13 75.56
CA PHE A 6 8.37 2.20 75.07
C PHE A 6 7.76 3.55 74.67
N SER A 7 7.27 3.65 73.42
CA SER A 7 5.81 3.51 73.15
C SER A 7 5.36 3.87 71.72
N LYS A 8 4.57 2.94 71.15
CA LYS A 8 3.33 3.12 70.36
C LYS A 8 3.39 3.47 68.87
N LEU A 9 3.21 2.42 68.07
CA LEU A 9 2.16 2.25 67.03
C LEU A 9 1.42 3.52 66.59
N ALA A 10 1.55 3.86 65.30
CA ALA A 10 0.48 4.47 64.52
C ALA A 10 0.36 3.73 63.18
N ILE A 11 -0.70 2.93 63.09
CA ILE A 11 -1.24 2.34 61.86
C ILE A 11 -1.97 3.46 61.09
N ALA A 12 -1.83 3.47 59.77
CA ALA A 12 -2.89 3.71 58.77
C ALA A 12 -2.46 4.67 57.66
N GLY A 13 -2.74 4.27 56.41
CA GLY A 13 -2.83 5.21 55.29
C GLY A 13 -2.03 4.86 54.05
N GLY A 14 -1.87 3.58 53.71
CA GLY A 14 -1.41 3.18 52.38
C GLY A 14 -2.47 3.53 51.33
N ILE A 15 -2.33 4.70 50.70
CA ILE A 15 -3.03 5.01 49.46
C ILE A 15 -2.21 4.38 48.33
N VAL A 16 -2.58 3.14 47.98
CA VAL A 16 -2.19 2.54 46.71
C VAL A 16 -3.09 3.19 45.65
N LEU A 17 -2.54 4.16 44.93
CA LEU A 17 -3.11 4.65 43.68
C LEU A 17 -3.07 3.49 42.67
N LEU A 18 -4.16 2.73 42.63
CA LEU A 18 -4.50 1.86 41.51
C LEU A 18 -4.80 2.77 40.31
N LEU A 19 -3.74 3.20 39.63
CA LEU A 19 -3.85 3.60 38.23
C LEU A 19 -4.36 2.36 37.51
N GLY A 20 -5.62 2.40 37.09
CA GLY A 20 -6.19 1.42 36.18
C GLY A 20 -5.37 1.45 34.90
N SER A 21 -4.36 0.59 34.83
CA SER A 21 -3.79 0.14 33.57
C SER A 21 -4.94 -0.48 32.80
N CYS A 22 -5.47 0.29 31.88
CA CYS A 22 -6.17 -0.25 30.74
C CYS A 22 -5.13 -1.12 30.01
N ASP A 23 -5.03 -2.38 30.42
CA ASP A 23 -4.20 -3.39 29.79
C ASP A 23 -4.87 -3.71 28.46
N ALA A 24 -4.71 -2.80 27.50
CA ALA A 24 -4.93 -3.10 26.11
C ALA A 24 -3.86 -4.14 25.75
N PRO A 25 -4.24 -5.33 25.27
CA PRO A 25 -3.27 -6.38 24.98
C PRO A 25 -2.30 -5.84 23.92
N THR A 26 -1.06 -5.58 24.32
CA THR A 26 0.03 -5.07 23.47
C THR A 26 0.64 -6.15 22.57
N ASN A 27 -0.09 -7.26 22.33
CA ASN A 27 0.43 -8.46 21.67
C ASN A 27 0.39 -8.43 20.13
N GLY A 28 -0.08 -7.34 19.49
CA GLY A 28 -0.19 -7.25 18.02
C GLY A 28 0.73 -6.23 17.34
N GLN A 29 1.07 -5.13 18.01
CA GLN A 29 1.66 -3.96 17.36
C GLN A 29 3.12 -4.18 16.94
N GLY A 30 3.90 -4.90 17.77
CA GLY A 30 5.28 -5.28 17.43
C GLY A 30 5.38 -6.33 16.33
N GLY A 31 4.33 -7.14 16.11
CA GLY A 31 4.29 -8.15 15.05
C GLY A 31 4.05 -7.51 13.68
N PHE A 32 3.03 -6.65 13.59
CA PHE A 32 2.70 -5.94 12.35
C PHE A 32 3.85 -5.05 11.87
N GLN A 33 4.46 -4.27 12.76
CA GLN A 33 5.59 -3.40 12.41
C GLN A 33 6.77 -4.22 11.85
N LYS A 34 7.11 -5.35 12.48
CA LYS A 34 8.19 -6.23 11.98
C LYS A 34 7.86 -6.79 10.60
N GLN A 35 6.64 -7.24 10.38
CA GLN A 35 6.19 -7.75 9.08
C GLN A 35 6.21 -6.65 8.00
N TYR A 36 5.80 -5.43 8.35
CA TYR A 36 5.87 -4.26 7.46
C TYR A 36 7.30 -3.95 7.03
N VAL A 37 8.24 -3.90 7.97
CA VAL A 37 9.67 -3.66 7.66
C VAL A 37 10.21 -4.74 6.73
N VAL A 38 9.90 -6.01 6.97
CA VAL A 38 10.31 -7.12 6.08
C VAL A 38 9.73 -6.95 4.67
N ALA A 39 8.47 -6.53 4.54
CA ALA A 39 7.85 -6.29 3.23
C ALA A 39 8.52 -5.10 2.51
N ARG A 40 8.78 -4.01 3.24
CA ARG A 40 9.38 -2.79 2.72
C ARG A 40 10.83 -3.01 2.29
N ASP A 41 11.64 -3.67 3.10
CA ASP A 41 13.02 -4.01 2.80
C ASP A 41 13.10 -4.90 1.54
N ALA A 42 12.20 -5.87 1.42
CA ALA A 42 12.12 -6.71 0.23
C ALA A 42 11.78 -5.91 -1.02
N LEU A 43 10.85 -4.94 -0.93
CA LEU A 43 10.49 -4.06 -2.04
C LEU A 43 11.67 -3.18 -2.47
N GLU A 44 12.33 -2.54 -1.51
CA GLU A 44 13.46 -1.64 -1.76
C GLU A 44 14.70 -2.38 -2.29
N SER A 45 14.93 -3.61 -1.83
CA SER A 45 16.04 -4.47 -2.27
C SER A 45 15.77 -5.18 -3.61
N GLY A 46 14.63 -4.93 -4.25
CA GLY A 46 14.29 -5.55 -5.54
C GLY A 46 13.75 -6.98 -5.47
N HIS A 47 13.50 -7.51 -4.26
CA HIS A 47 12.90 -8.83 -4.06
C HIS A 47 11.36 -8.77 -4.20
N TYR A 48 10.87 -8.33 -5.36
CA TYR A 48 9.45 -7.99 -5.56
C TYR A 48 8.49 -9.14 -5.27
N ALA A 49 8.78 -10.37 -5.72
CA ALA A 49 7.93 -11.52 -5.41
C ALA A 49 7.85 -11.83 -3.91
N ARG A 50 8.93 -11.57 -3.15
CA ARG A 50 8.93 -11.70 -1.69
C ARG A 50 8.11 -10.57 -1.06
N ALA A 51 8.28 -9.34 -1.56
CA ALA A 51 7.50 -8.19 -1.11
C ALA A 51 5.99 -8.42 -1.33
N SER A 52 5.57 -8.86 -2.53
CA SER A 52 4.17 -9.19 -2.83
C SER A 52 3.57 -10.17 -1.83
N ARG A 53 4.27 -11.27 -1.55
CA ARG A 53 3.80 -12.26 -0.56
C ARG A 53 3.68 -11.66 0.85
N ALA A 54 4.65 -10.86 1.27
CA ALA A 54 4.65 -10.24 2.59
C ALA A 54 3.53 -9.19 2.73
N TYR A 55 3.32 -8.35 1.72
CA TYR A 55 2.19 -7.42 1.68
C TYR A 55 0.85 -8.14 1.65
N GLY A 56 0.72 -9.21 0.86
CA GLY A 56 -0.49 -10.03 0.84
C GLY A 56 -0.86 -10.61 2.22
N GLN A 57 0.13 -10.96 3.05
CA GLN A 57 -0.10 -11.37 4.44
C GLN A 57 -0.51 -10.19 5.33
N LEU A 58 0.17 -9.04 5.20
CA LEU A 58 -0.14 -7.82 5.96
C LEU A 58 -1.56 -7.31 5.71
N MET A 59 -2.11 -7.51 4.50
CA MET A 59 -3.47 -7.08 4.16
C MET A 59 -4.54 -7.67 5.10
N GLN A 60 -4.29 -8.84 5.70
CA GLN A 60 -5.24 -9.49 6.62
C GLN A 60 -5.35 -8.78 7.98
N THR A 61 -4.31 -8.02 8.35
CA THR A 61 -4.20 -7.34 9.65
C THR A 61 -4.01 -5.83 9.52
N ALA A 62 -4.15 -5.29 8.30
CA ALA A 62 -3.83 -3.90 7.96
C ALA A 62 -4.70 -2.85 8.68
N GLY A 63 -5.93 -3.19 9.06
CA GLY A 63 -6.85 -2.28 9.74
C GLY A 63 -6.96 -0.93 9.00
N PRO A 64 -6.83 0.22 9.70
CA PRO A 64 -6.88 1.54 9.07
C PRO A 64 -5.79 1.81 8.01
N LEU A 65 -4.66 1.08 8.04
CA LEU A 65 -3.57 1.24 7.09
C LEU A 65 -3.82 0.54 5.75
N ARG A 66 -4.96 -0.16 5.62
CA ARG A 66 -5.30 -0.96 4.43
C ARG A 66 -5.14 -0.21 3.10
N PRO A 67 -5.61 1.04 2.93
CA PRO A 67 -5.46 1.75 1.65
C PRO A 67 -4.00 1.95 1.25
N ARG A 68 -3.16 2.34 2.20
CA ARG A 68 -1.73 2.56 1.97
C ARG A 68 -1.01 1.25 1.65
N LEU A 69 -1.25 0.20 2.43
CA LEU A 69 -0.66 -1.11 2.18
C LEU A 69 -1.13 -1.71 0.86
N GLN A 70 -2.38 -1.49 0.46
CA GLN A 70 -2.89 -1.92 -0.83
C GLN A 70 -2.17 -1.24 -1.99
N LEU A 71 -1.83 0.05 -1.87
CA LEU A 71 -1.04 0.76 -2.88
C LEU A 71 0.39 0.20 -2.96
N GLU A 72 1.05 0.00 -1.82
CA GLU A 72 2.40 -0.59 -1.76
C GLU A 72 2.41 -2.03 -2.31
N TYR A 73 1.36 -2.80 -2.02
CA TYR A 73 1.16 -4.14 -2.55
C TYR A 73 0.99 -4.12 -4.07
N ALA A 74 0.11 -3.27 -4.59
CA ALA A 74 -0.08 -3.11 -6.03
C ALA A 74 1.22 -2.70 -6.74
N HIS A 75 2.03 -1.83 -6.12
CA HIS A 75 3.36 -1.49 -6.61
C HIS A 75 4.32 -2.69 -6.62
N SER A 76 4.33 -3.50 -5.56
CA SER A 76 5.17 -4.70 -5.52
C SER A 76 4.78 -5.71 -6.61
N GLU A 77 3.48 -5.89 -6.87
CA GLU A 77 3.00 -6.75 -7.95
C GLU A 77 3.35 -6.21 -9.34
N LEU A 78 3.24 -4.89 -9.53
CA LEU A 78 3.66 -4.24 -10.76
C LEU A 78 5.15 -4.50 -11.03
N ARG A 79 6.00 -4.35 -10.02
CA ARG A 79 7.45 -4.57 -10.14
C ARG A 79 7.83 -6.04 -10.28
N ALA A 80 7.00 -6.95 -9.77
CA ALA A 80 7.15 -8.39 -9.96
C ALA A 80 6.71 -8.89 -11.35
N GLY A 81 6.09 -8.02 -12.18
CA GLY A 81 5.54 -8.41 -13.47
C GLY A 81 4.13 -9.04 -13.38
N ASN A 82 3.53 -9.06 -12.19
CA ASN A 82 2.19 -9.58 -11.94
C ASN A 82 1.12 -8.53 -12.28
N TYR A 83 1.13 -8.09 -13.55
CA TYR A 83 0.37 -6.91 -13.98
C TYR A 83 -1.14 -7.04 -13.78
N ALA A 84 -1.71 -8.25 -13.89
CA ALA A 84 -3.13 -8.50 -13.66
C ALA A 84 -3.54 -8.19 -12.23
N GLU A 85 -2.76 -8.67 -11.26
CA GLU A 85 -3.03 -8.44 -9.84
C GLU A 85 -2.77 -6.98 -9.45
N ALA A 86 -1.69 -6.39 -9.98
CA ALA A 86 -1.41 -4.97 -9.79
C ALA A 86 -2.56 -4.07 -10.28
N ALA A 87 -3.08 -4.34 -11.48
CA ALA A 87 -4.22 -3.60 -12.04
C ALA A 87 -5.48 -3.79 -11.19
N ARG A 88 -5.74 -5.00 -10.70
CA ARG A 88 -6.91 -5.31 -9.85
C ARG A 88 -6.85 -4.57 -8.51
N LEU A 89 -5.73 -4.69 -7.79
CA LEU A 89 -5.53 -4.03 -6.49
C LEU A 89 -5.61 -2.51 -6.61
N ALA A 90 -5.00 -1.96 -7.66
CA ALA A 90 -4.99 -0.52 -7.90
C ALA A 90 -6.36 0.02 -8.34
N SER A 91 -7.13 -0.73 -9.15
CA SER A 91 -8.50 -0.34 -9.53
C SER A 91 -9.41 -0.30 -8.30
N ASP A 92 -9.40 -1.37 -7.50
CA ASP A 92 -10.18 -1.43 -6.25
C ASP A 92 -9.83 -0.26 -5.32
N LEU A 93 -8.54 0.08 -5.21
CA LEU A 93 -8.13 1.23 -4.41
C LEU A 93 -8.62 2.55 -5.02
N ALA A 94 -8.46 2.76 -6.34
CA ALA A 94 -8.87 3.98 -7.02
C ALA A 94 -10.38 4.22 -6.96
N GLU A 95 -11.19 3.16 -6.92
CA GLU A 95 -12.66 3.22 -6.77
C GLU A 95 -13.08 3.69 -5.38
N ASN A 96 -12.25 3.44 -4.35
CA ASN A 96 -12.57 3.71 -2.95
C ASN A 96 -11.83 4.94 -2.37
N GLN A 97 -10.92 5.55 -3.13
CA GLN A 97 -10.16 6.72 -2.69
C GLN A 97 -10.54 7.99 -3.46
N LYS A 98 -10.05 9.14 -3.01
CA LYS A 98 -10.23 10.45 -3.66
C LYS A 98 -8.91 11.22 -3.67
N GLY A 99 -8.87 12.31 -4.43
CA GLY A 99 -7.71 13.20 -4.50
C GLY A 99 -6.42 12.46 -4.87
N GLN A 100 -5.34 12.79 -4.18
CA GLN A 100 -4.00 12.29 -4.47
C GLN A 100 -3.88 10.77 -4.30
N ASP A 101 -4.55 10.17 -3.32
CA ASP A 101 -4.52 8.71 -3.10
C ASP A 101 -5.15 7.95 -4.28
N ARG A 102 -6.28 8.48 -4.80
CA ARG A 102 -6.88 7.96 -6.04
C ARG A 102 -5.94 8.11 -7.22
N ALA A 103 -5.30 9.26 -7.37
CA ALA A 103 -4.38 9.51 -8.49
C ALA A 103 -3.14 8.60 -8.44
N ALA A 104 -2.60 8.33 -7.24
CA ALA A 104 -1.52 7.36 -7.06
C ALA A 104 -1.96 5.94 -7.46
N ALA A 105 -3.16 5.52 -7.05
CA ALA A 105 -3.73 4.24 -7.46
C ALA A 105 -3.96 4.17 -8.99
N LEU A 106 -4.51 5.21 -9.61
CA LEU A 106 -4.69 5.30 -11.06
C LEU A 106 -3.36 5.23 -11.83
N SER A 107 -2.27 5.77 -11.27
CA SER A 107 -0.93 5.71 -11.87
C SER A 107 -0.43 4.26 -11.97
N VAL A 108 -0.63 3.48 -10.89
CA VAL A 108 -0.29 2.04 -10.86
C VAL A 108 -1.22 1.25 -11.78
N GLN A 109 -2.52 1.51 -11.71
CA GLN A 109 -3.53 0.83 -12.54
C GLN A 109 -3.23 1.02 -14.02
N GLY A 110 -3.05 2.26 -14.48
CA GLY A 110 -2.80 2.56 -15.88
C GLY A 110 -1.47 1.99 -16.37
N THR A 111 -0.44 1.99 -15.52
CA THR A 111 0.85 1.37 -15.84
C THR A 111 0.71 -0.15 -16.01
N ALA A 112 0.04 -0.82 -15.08
CA ALA A 112 -0.18 -2.26 -15.12
C ALA A 112 -1.05 -2.68 -16.32
N GLN A 113 -2.13 -1.95 -16.60
CA GLN A 113 -3.00 -2.18 -17.76
C GLN A 113 -2.26 -1.97 -19.08
N HIS A 114 -1.33 -1.02 -19.16
CA HIS A 114 -0.49 -0.86 -20.35
C HIS A 114 0.33 -2.13 -20.61
N GLU A 115 1.03 -2.65 -19.61
CA GLU A 115 1.86 -3.86 -19.75
C GLU A 115 1.02 -5.11 -20.07
N LEU A 116 -0.15 -5.27 -19.45
CA LEU A 116 -1.11 -6.32 -19.83
C LEU A 116 -1.58 -6.16 -21.27
N GLY A 117 -1.90 -4.94 -21.70
CA GLY A 117 -2.34 -4.65 -23.05
C GLY A 117 -1.29 -5.07 -24.07
N LEU A 118 -0.02 -4.71 -23.85
CA LEU A 118 1.11 -5.14 -24.68
C LEU A 118 1.25 -6.66 -24.71
N THR A 119 1.09 -7.32 -23.55
CA THR A 119 1.13 -8.79 -23.45
C THR A 119 0.02 -9.44 -24.28
N MET A 120 -1.20 -8.92 -24.26
CA MET A 120 -2.31 -9.45 -25.07
C MET A 120 -2.07 -9.27 -26.57
N LEU A 121 -1.54 -8.11 -26.97
CA LEU A 121 -1.18 -7.87 -28.37
C LEU A 121 -0.10 -8.84 -28.85
N GLN A 122 0.92 -9.11 -28.03
CA GLN A 122 1.97 -10.08 -28.35
C GLN A 122 1.42 -11.50 -28.52
N LYS A 123 0.37 -11.84 -27.78
CA LYS A 123 -0.34 -13.13 -27.90
C LYS A 123 -1.33 -13.18 -29.07
N GLY A 124 -1.45 -12.11 -29.85
CA GLY A 124 -2.40 -12.01 -30.97
C GLY A 124 -3.83 -11.64 -30.57
N ASP A 125 -4.11 -11.40 -29.28
CA ASP A 125 -5.42 -10.95 -28.81
C ASP A 125 -5.54 -9.42 -28.91
N ALA A 126 -5.81 -8.97 -30.13
CA ALA A 126 -5.97 -7.54 -30.44
C ALA A 126 -7.14 -6.89 -29.69
N LYS A 127 -8.24 -7.63 -29.48
CA LYS A 127 -9.45 -7.10 -28.83
C LYS A 127 -9.18 -6.81 -27.36
N SER A 128 -8.66 -7.78 -26.62
CA SER A 128 -8.32 -7.60 -25.20
C SER A 128 -7.21 -6.58 -25.04
N GLY A 129 -6.18 -6.63 -25.91
CA GLY A 129 -5.10 -5.65 -25.91
C GLY A 129 -5.60 -4.21 -26.07
N LYS A 130 -6.48 -3.95 -27.06
CA LYS A 130 -7.08 -2.62 -27.28
C LYS A 130 -7.93 -2.16 -26.09
N GLY A 131 -8.70 -3.07 -25.48
CA GLY A 131 -9.48 -2.78 -24.27
C GLY A 131 -8.61 -2.31 -23.11
N LEU A 132 -7.53 -3.05 -22.81
CA LEU A 132 -6.58 -2.73 -21.75
C LEU A 132 -5.83 -1.42 -22.00
N LEU A 133 -5.40 -1.19 -23.24
CA LEU A 133 -4.74 0.07 -23.62
C LEU A 133 -5.67 1.27 -23.50
N THR A 134 -6.94 1.13 -23.86
CA THR A 134 -7.94 2.21 -23.67
C THR A 134 -8.15 2.51 -22.19
N ALA A 135 -8.24 1.49 -21.34
CA ALA A 135 -8.36 1.68 -19.90
C ALA A 135 -7.11 2.36 -19.30
N ALA A 136 -5.92 1.95 -19.75
CA ALA A 136 -4.66 2.55 -19.33
C ALA A 136 -4.57 4.03 -19.74
N GLU A 137 -4.95 4.36 -20.97
CA GLU A 137 -5.01 5.75 -21.45
C GLU A 137 -5.91 6.61 -20.58
N LYS A 138 -7.11 6.11 -20.27
CA LYS A 138 -8.09 6.82 -19.42
C LYS A 138 -7.53 7.09 -18.03
N ALA A 139 -6.96 6.08 -17.37
CA ALA A 139 -6.42 6.22 -16.02
C ALA A 139 -5.27 7.24 -15.98
N LEU A 140 -4.30 7.14 -16.90
CA LEU A 140 -3.17 8.05 -16.96
C LEU A 140 -3.56 9.46 -17.41
N SER A 141 -4.55 9.60 -18.30
CA SER A 141 -5.14 10.89 -18.68
C SER A 141 -5.72 11.61 -17.47
N GLU A 142 -6.40 10.90 -16.57
CA GLU A 142 -6.94 11.50 -15.37
C GLU A 142 -5.84 12.01 -14.44
N VAL A 143 -4.79 11.20 -14.19
CA VAL A 143 -3.67 11.58 -13.33
C VAL A 143 -2.96 12.82 -13.87
N VAL A 144 -2.49 12.79 -15.12
CA VAL A 144 -1.72 13.89 -15.72
C VAL A 144 -2.52 15.19 -15.76
N LYS A 145 -3.85 15.11 -15.88
CA LYS A 145 -4.73 16.28 -15.89
C LYS A 145 -4.98 16.86 -14.49
N THR A 146 -5.15 15.99 -13.49
CA THR A 146 -5.64 16.41 -12.16
C THR A 146 -4.54 16.56 -11.12
N HIS A 147 -3.44 15.83 -11.26
CA HIS A 147 -2.31 15.78 -10.34
C HIS A 147 -0.98 15.75 -11.13
N PRO A 148 -0.66 16.82 -11.87
CA PRO A 148 0.58 16.89 -12.67
C PRO A 148 1.84 16.81 -11.80
N ASP A 149 1.74 17.14 -10.51
CA ASP A 149 2.78 17.01 -9.50
C ASP A 149 3.21 15.55 -9.26
N LEU A 150 2.37 14.57 -9.59
CA LEU A 150 2.72 13.15 -9.56
C LEU A 150 3.54 12.69 -10.78
N ASP A 151 3.73 13.56 -11.78
CA ASP A 151 4.52 13.28 -12.98
C ASP A 151 5.57 14.36 -13.29
N PRO A 152 6.46 14.72 -12.34
CA PRO A 152 7.40 15.82 -12.51
C PRO A 152 8.42 15.57 -13.65
N LEU A 153 8.64 14.30 -14.01
CA LEU A 153 9.54 13.89 -15.08
C LEU A 153 8.82 13.59 -16.40
N GLY A 154 7.50 13.74 -16.47
CA GLY A 154 6.71 13.47 -17.68
C GLY A 154 6.65 11.99 -18.09
N SER A 155 6.95 11.06 -17.18
CA SER A 155 6.96 9.62 -17.44
C SER A 155 5.55 9.06 -17.66
N LEU A 156 4.55 9.52 -16.89
CA LEU A 156 3.16 9.11 -17.08
C LEU A 156 2.58 9.74 -18.36
N ALA A 157 2.88 11.00 -18.62
CA ALA A 157 2.51 11.70 -19.85
C ALA A 157 3.12 11.02 -21.10
N GLY A 158 4.41 10.66 -21.04
CA GLY A 158 5.09 9.94 -22.10
C GLY A 158 4.50 8.55 -22.34
N ARG A 159 4.23 7.79 -21.26
CA ARG A 159 3.54 6.49 -21.34
C ARG A 159 2.16 6.64 -21.99
N ARG A 160 1.37 7.63 -21.58
CA ARG A 160 0.06 7.92 -22.16
C ARG A 160 0.17 8.21 -23.66
N ALA A 161 1.12 9.04 -24.08
CA ALA A 161 1.33 9.35 -25.49
C ALA A 161 1.70 8.08 -26.32
N ALA A 162 2.54 7.21 -25.76
CA ALA A 162 2.88 5.93 -26.40
C ALA A 162 1.65 5.01 -26.57
N ILE A 163 0.79 4.95 -25.54
CA ILE A 163 -0.48 4.20 -25.60
C ILE A 163 -1.39 4.77 -26.68
N GLN A 164 -1.57 6.10 -26.73
CA GLN A 164 -2.40 6.76 -27.75
C GLN A 164 -1.88 6.47 -29.17
N ALA A 165 -0.56 6.54 -29.38
CA ALA A 165 0.05 6.22 -30.66
C ALA A 165 -0.15 4.74 -31.04
N ARG A 166 -0.11 3.82 -30.07
CA ARG A 166 -0.41 2.40 -30.30
C ARG A 166 -1.88 2.18 -30.65
N LEU A 167 -2.81 2.76 -29.90
CA LEU A 167 -4.25 2.64 -30.14
C LEU A 167 -4.67 3.11 -31.54
N LYS A 168 -4.02 4.16 -32.07
CA LYS A 168 -4.25 4.63 -33.45
C LYS A 168 -3.86 3.62 -34.54
N ARG A 169 -3.04 2.61 -34.21
CA ARG A 169 -2.58 1.56 -35.13
C ARG A 169 -3.33 0.24 -34.99
N LEU A 170 -4.30 0.15 -34.06
CA LEU A 170 -5.10 -1.05 -33.75
C LEU A 170 -6.54 -0.87 -34.22
#